data_AF-A0A929F624-F1
#
_entry.id   AF-A0A929F624-F1
#
_cell.length_a   1.000
_cell.length_b   1.000
_cell.length_c   1.000
_cell.angle_alpha   90.00
_cell.angle_beta   90.00
_cell.angle_gamma   90.00
#
_symmetry.space_group_name_H-M   'P 1'
#
loop_
_entity.id
_entity.type
_entity.pdbx_description
1 polymer ?
#
loop_
_entity_poly.entity_id
_entity_poly.type
_entity_poly.pdbx_seq_one_letter_code
_entity_poly.pdbx_strand_id
1 'polypeptide(L)' 'MKEKEGLVIVAIKKDSQAHSIGLAPGDIIRGINDLSVNTKEDFRKAVIRYRLKEKITVLIQRGWRVYSISFKM' A
#
# COMPACT_ATOMS: atom_id res chain seq x y z
N MET A 1 18.70 8.15 14.32
CA MET A 1 18.23 8.14 12.92
C MET A 1 16.75 7.80 12.96
N LYS A 2 15.84 8.65 12.47
CA LYS A 2 14.42 8.28 12.41
C LYS A 2 14.29 7.19 11.34
N GLU A 3 14.04 5.95 11.75
CA GLU A 3 13.54 4.93 10.84
C GLU A 3 12.30 5.52 10.17
N LYS A 4 12.28 5.58 8.83
CA LYS A 4 11.11 6.10 8.11
C LYS A 4 9.96 5.15 8.38
N GLU A 5 9.11 5.53 9.33
CA GLU A 5 7.85 4.87 9.67
C GLU A 5 7.08 4.53 8.39
N GLY A 6 6.50 3.34 8.36
CA GLY A 6 5.82 2.81 7.19
C GLY A 6 5.17 1.48 7.52
N LEU A 7 4.15 1.11 6.75
CA LEU A 7 3.45 -0.14 6.97
C LEU A 7 4.09 -1.27 6.19
N VAL A 8 4.70 -2.22 6.89
CA VAL A 8 5.21 -3.45 6.28
C VAL A 8 4.06 -4.43 6.05
N ILE A 9 3.95 -4.94 4.83
CA ILE A 9 3.06 -6.05 4.50
C ILE A 9 3.68 -7.32 5.06
N VAL A 10 3.00 -7.96 6.00
CA VAL A 10 3.47 -9.22 6.62
C VAL A 10 2.89 -10.46 5.96
N ALA A 11 1.72 -10.33 5.33
CA ALA A 11 1.04 -11.43 4.66
C ALA A 11 0.07 -10.88 3.61
N ILE A 12 -0.17 -11.69 2.59
CA ILE A 12 -1.17 -11.41 1.54
C ILE A 12 -2.02 -12.66 1.37
N LYS A 13 -3.34 -12.46 1.30
CA LYS A 13 -4.26 -13.55 0.99
C LYS A 13 -4.03 -14.01 -0.44
N LYS A 14 -3.80 -15.31 -0.62
CA LYS A 14 -3.69 -15.94 -1.95
C LYS A 14 -4.95 -15.65 -2.78
N ASP A 15 -4.76 -15.43 -4.07
CA ASP A 15 -5.82 -15.14 -5.04
C ASP A 15 -6.62 -13.84 -4.76
N SER A 16 -6.12 -13.00 -3.84
CA SER A 16 -6.62 -11.64 -3.70
C SER A 16 -6.12 -10.76 -4.83
N GLN A 17 -6.80 -9.64 -5.06
CA GLN A 17 -6.34 -8.65 -6.01
C GLN A 17 -4.92 -8.15 -5.70
N ALA A 18 -4.59 -7.95 -4.42
CA ALA A 18 -3.24 -7.59 -3.97
C ALA A 18 -2.18 -8.61 -4.40
N HIS A 19 -2.50 -9.91 -4.33
CA HIS A 19 -1.63 -10.98 -4.81
C HIS A 19 -1.48 -10.92 -6.33
N SER A 20 -2.58 -10.78 -7.07
CA SER A 20 -2.58 -10.76 -8.54
C SER A 20 -1.82 -9.58 -9.15
N ILE A 21 -1.72 -8.46 -8.43
CA ILE A 21 -0.97 -7.27 -8.87
C ILE A 21 0.49 -7.27 -8.39
N GLY A 22 0.94 -8.35 -7.75
CA GLY A 22 2.34 -8.55 -7.38
C GLY A 22 2.79 -7.85 -6.10
N LEU A 23 1.86 -7.43 -5.23
CA LEU A 23 2.23 -7.11 -3.85
C LEU A 23 2.75 -8.38 -3.16
N ALA A 24 3.71 -8.22 -2.26
CA ALA A 24 4.34 -9.33 -1.55
C ALA A 24 4.64 -8.97 -0.09
N PRO A 25 4.74 -9.98 0.80
CA PRO A 25 5.32 -9.78 2.12
C PRO A 25 6.71 -9.12 2.03
N GLY A 26 6.99 -8.18 2.94
CA GLY A 26 8.20 -7.37 2.94
C GLY A 26 8.08 -6.04 2.18
N ASP A 27 7.02 -5.85 1.39
CA ASP A 27 6.69 -4.54 0.83
C ASP A 27 6.34 -3.54 1.93
N ILE A 28 6.79 -2.30 1.77
CA ILE A 28 6.43 -1.19 2.65
C ILE A 28 5.47 -0.27 1.92
N ILE A 29 4.26 -0.11 2.45
CA ILE A 29 3.29 0.86 1.96
C ILE A 29 3.75 2.25 2.43
N ARG A 30 3.98 3.14 1.46
CA ARG A 30 4.36 4.54 1.68
C ARG A 30 3.23 5.51 1.41
N GLY A 31 2.23 5.12 0.63
CA GLY A 31 1.09 5.96 0.32
C GLY A 31 -0.01 5.25 -0.46
N ILE A 32 -1.20 5.84 -0.45
CA ILE A 32 -2.37 5.42 -1.21
C ILE A 32 -2.97 6.67 -1.87
N ASN A 33 -2.99 6.69 -3.20
CA ASN A 33 -3.33 7.84 -4.02
C ASN A 33 -2.54 9.08 -3.56
N ASP A 34 -3.24 10.14 -3.15
CA ASP A 34 -2.69 11.40 -2.67
C ASP A 34 -2.38 11.41 -1.15
N LEU A 35 -2.62 10.31 -0.42
CA LEU A 35 -2.33 10.22 1.02
C LEU A 35 -1.03 9.46 1.30
N SER A 36 -0.15 10.07 2.08
CA SER A 36 1.01 9.40 2.68
C SER A 36 0.55 8.46 3.80
N VAL A 37 1.20 7.31 3.92
CA VAL A 37 0.88 6.29 4.93
C VAL A 37 2.13 6.00 5.74
N ASN A 38 2.13 6.41 7.01
CA ASN A 38 3.21 6.12 7.96
C ASN A 38 2.72 5.21 9.10
N THR A 39 1.43 5.30 9.43
CA THR A 39 0.80 4.55 10.52
C THR A 39 -0.37 3.69 10.05
N LYS A 40 -0.81 2.75 10.91
CA LYS A 40 -1.98 1.89 10.63
C LYS A 40 -3.26 2.71 10.50
N GLU A 41 -3.33 3.81 11.23
CA GLU A 41 -4.46 4.74 11.20
C GLU A 41 -4.52 5.49 9.87
N ASP A 42 -3.39 5.96 9.34
CA ASP A 42 -3.32 6.60 8.02
C ASP A 42 -3.78 5.66 6.92
N PHE A 43 -3.33 4.40 7.00
CA PHE A 43 -3.76 3.35 6.07
C PHE A 43 -5.27 3.15 6.12
N ARG A 44 -5.87 2.98 7.31
CA ARG A 44 -7.33 2.83 7.47
C ARG A 44 -8.07 4.04 6.89
N LYS A 45 -7.63 5.26 7.20
CA LYS A 45 -8.23 6.49 6.68
C LYS A 45 -8.18 6.54 5.16
N ALA A 46 -7.04 6.20 4.56
CA ALA A 46 -6.88 6.20 3.11
C ALA A 46 -7.78 5.16 2.42
N VAL A 47 -7.85 3.93 2.95
CA VAL A 47 -8.75 2.89 2.42
C VAL A 47 -10.20 3.35 2.49
N ILE A 48 -10.65 3.87 3.63
CA ILE A 48 -12.03 4.35 3.79
C ILE A 48 -12.33 5.50 2.82
N ARG A 49 -11.42 6.48 2.71
CA ARG A 49 -11.60 7.66 1.86
C ARG A 49 -11.75 7.30 0.39
N TYR A 50 -10.98 6.32 -0.09
CA TYR A 50 -10.97 5.97 -1.50
C TYR A 50 -11.80 4.74 -1.85
N ARG A 51 -12.54 4.15 -0.90
CA ARG A 51 -13.27 2.89 -1.11
C ARG A 51 -14.32 2.91 -2.24
N LEU A 52 -14.73 4.08 -2.68
CA LEU A 52 -15.72 4.28 -3.76
C LEU A 52 -15.07 4.69 -5.08
N LYS A 53 -13.73 4.81 -5.13
CA LYS A 53 -13.03 5.10 -6.38
C LYS A 53 -12.90 3.82 -7.19
N GLU A 54 -13.10 3.94 -8.50
CA GLU A 54 -12.91 2.83 -9.43
C GLU A 54 -11.48 2.32 -9.47
N LYS A 55 -10.49 3.16 -9.13
CA LYS A 55 -9.06 2.83 -9.20
C LYS A 55 -8.33 3.37 -7.98
N ILE A 56 -7.49 2.53 -7.40
CA ILE A 56 -6.56 2.86 -6.32
C ILE A 56 -5.14 2.73 -6.84
N THR A 57 -4.27 3.66 -6.44
CA THR A 57 -2.83 3.57 -6.63
C THR A 57 -2.16 3.46 -5.28
N VAL A 58 -1.27 2.50 -5.11
CA VAL A 58 -0.50 2.30 -3.89
C VAL A 58 0.97 2.53 -4.20
N LEU A 59 1.59 3.42 -3.44
CA LEU A 59 3.03 3.66 -3.48
C LEU A 59 3.71 2.66 -2.55
N ILE A 60 4.55 1.81 -3.14
CA ILE A 60 5.24 0.71 -2.47
C ILE A 60 6.75 0.95 -2.51
N GLN A 61 7.41 0.62 -1.41
CA GLN A 61 8.85 0.44 -1.36
C GLN A 61 9.18 -1.04 -1.19
N ARG A 62 9.97 -1.60 -2.11
CA ARG A 62 10.54 -2.95 -2.04
C ARG A 62 12.06 -2.85 -2.07
N GLY A 63 12.69 -3.07 -0.92
CA GLY A 63 14.13 -2.80 -0.73
C GLY A 63 14.44 -1.32 -0.99
N TRP A 64 15.29 -1.05 -1.99
CA TRP A 64 15.66 0.30 -2.41
C TRP A 64 14.75 0.89 -3.48
N ARG A 65 13.88 0.08 -4.10
CA ARG A 65 12.99 0.52 -5.18
C ARG A 65 11.71 1.09 -4.61
N VAL A 66 11.29 2.23 -5.12
CA VAL A 66 9.99 2.84 -4.84
C VAL A 66 9.23 2.91 -6.15
N TYR A 67 8.01 2.37 -6.18
CA TYR A 67 7.17 2.36 -7.38
C TYR A 67 5.69 2.31 -6.98
N SER A 68 4.83 2.68 -7.93
CA SER A 68 3.39 2.68 -7.75
C SER A 68 2.76 1.48 -8.46
N ILE A 69 1.84 0.81 -7.79
CA ILE A 69 0.95 -0.19 -8.42
C ILE A 69 -0.46 0.36 -8.37
N SER A 70 -1.17 0.34 -9.50
CA SER A 70 -2.58 0.69 -9.53
C SER A 70 -3.47 -0.49 -9.87
N PHE A 71 -4.64 -0.55 -9.24
CA PHE A 71 -5.64 -1.58 -9.47
C PHE A 71 -7.04 -1.01 -9.36
N LYS A 72 -7.99 -1.63 -10.07
CA LYS A 72 -9.41 -1.27 -9.97
C LYS A 72 -10.00 -1.83 -8.68
N MET A 73 -10.83 -1.10 -7.95
CA MET A 73 -11.46 -1.69 -6.75
C MET A 73 -12.48 -2.78 -7.07
#